data_AF-A0A2S7X306-F1
#
_entry.id   AF-A0A2S7X306-F1
#
_cell.length_a   1.000
_cell.length_b   1.000
_cell.length_c   1.000
_cell.angle_alpha   90.00
_cell.angle_beta   90.00
_cell.angle_gamma   90.00
#
_symmetry.space_group_name_H-M   'P 1'
#
loop_
_entity.id
_entity.type
_entity.pdbx_description
1 polymer ?
#
loop_
_entity_poly.entity_id
_entity_poly.type
_entity_poly.pdbx_seq_one_letter_code
_entity_poly.pdbx_strand_id
1 'polypeptide(L)'
;MKKQILGLIIAASFLAGCQSTSEDETAGIKETPTIESFVDYHNEELNQFITSDMGSIARSNNEIILLLNGDKSFDSGSITIKEESKNVLSNLAKLLKDKPESEVFIAGHTDSQ
;
A
#
# COMPACT_ATOMS: atom_id res chain seq x y z
N MET A 1 -68.50 17.98 -28.52
CA MET A 1 -69.09 19.11 -27.76
C MET A 1 -68.48 19.14 -26.37
N LYS A 2 -68.02 20.33 -25.95
CA LYS A 2 -67.93 20.89 -24.58
C LYS A 2 -67.35 20.05 -23.40
N LYS A 3 -66.17 20.53 -22.97
CA LYS A 3 -65.58 20.67 -21.63
C LYS A 3 -66.53 20.52 -20.42
N GLN A 4 -66.06 19.95 -19.30
CA GLN A 4 -65.96 20.50 -17.91
C GLN A 4 -65.14 19.49 -17.05
N ILE A 5 -63.91 19.78 -16.57
CA ILE A 5 -63.49 20.37 -15.26
C ILE A 5 -64.16 19.76 -14.01
N LEU A 6 -63.40 18.97 -13.23
CA LEU A 6 -63.27 18.92 -11.75
C LEU A 6 -62.38 17.69 -11.45
N GLY A 7 -61.18 17.74 -10.86
CA GLY A 7 -60.78 18.46 -9.67
C GLY A 7 -60.88 17.54 -8.46
N LEU A 8 -59.86 16.70 -8.18
CA LEU A 8 -59.49 16.31 -6.82
C LEU A 8 -58.11 15.64 -6.77
N ILE A 9 -57.23 16.22 -5.96
CA ILE A 9 -55.91 15.69 -5.57
C ILE A 9 -56.15 14.60 -4.53
N ILE A 10 -55.60 13.40 -4.75
CA ILE A 10 -55.25 12.48 -3.66
C ILE A 10 -53.85 11.95 -3.94
N ALA A 11 -52.98 12.25 -2.99
CA ALA A 11 -51.59 11.86 -2.96
C ALA A 11 -51.40 10.40 -2.51
N ALA A 12 -50.23 9.90 -2.88
CA ALA A 12 -49.40 8.91 -2.18
C ALA A 12 -49.43 7.45 -2.65
N SER A 13 -48.19 6.96 -2.75
CA SER A 13 -47.71 5.59 -2.74
C SER A 13 -47.95 4.74 -4.00
N PHE A 14 -47.00 4.83 -4.93
CA PHE A 14 -46.53 3.64 -5.64
C PHE A 14 -45.06 3.41 -5.32
N LEU A 15 -44.82 2.34 -4.56
CA LEU A 15 -43.54 1.66 -4.44
C LEU A 15 -43.17 1.10 -5.82
N ALA A 16 -42.25 1.78 -6.50
CA ALA A 16 -41.52 1.25 -7.65
C ALA A 16 -40.12 1.87 -7.63
N GLY A 17 -39.32 1.48 -6.63
CA GLY A 17 -37.89 1.74 -6.66
C GLY A 17 -37.28 0.83 -7.71
N CYS A 18 -36.83 1.43 -8.80
CA CYS A 18 -36.12 0.76 -9.88
C CYS A 18 -34.89 0.03 -9.34
N GLN A 19 -34.76 -1.22 -9.77
CA GLN A 19 -33.52 -1.97 -9.80
C GLN A 19 -32.49 -1.20 -10.63
N SER A 20 -31.44 -0.70 -9.97
CA SER A 20 -30.24 -0.21 -10.67
C SER A 20 -29.02 -0.92 -10.09
N THR A 21 -28.54 -1.91 -10.84
CA THR A 21 -27.16 -2.34 -10.84
C THR A 21 -26.29 -1.15 -11.22
N SER A 22 -25.55 -0.60 -10.28
CA SER A 22 -24.40 0.24 -10.59
C SER A 22 -23.18 -0.68 -10.62
N GLU A 23 -22.91 -1.21 -11.82
CA GLU A 23 -21.53 -1.43 -12.25
C GLU A 23 -20.89 -0.04 -12.27
N ASP A 24 -20.18 0.31 -11.21
CA ASP A 24 -19.41 1.54 -11.15
C ASP A 24 -18.11 1.29 -11.91
N GLU A 25 -18.18 1.45 -13.23
CA GLU A 25 -17.02 1.74 -14.05
C GLU A 25 -16.50 3.14 -13.69
N THR A 26 -15.85 3.28 -12.52
CA THR A 26 -14.90 4.37 -12.34
C THR A 26 -13.72 4.08 -13.25
N ALA A 27 -13.79 4.58 -14.48
CA ALA A 27 -12.65 4.70 -15.38
C ALA A 27 -11.52 5.37 -14.59
N GLY A 28 -10.53 4.56 -14.19
CA GLY A 28 -9.48 4.95 -13.27
C GLY A 28 -8.80 6.21 -13.77
N ILE A 29 -8.93 7.29 -13.02
CA ILE A 29 -7.97 8.38 -13.09
C ILE A 29 -6.62 7.70 -12.83
N LYS A 30 -5.74 7.68 -13.83
CA LYS A 30 -4.34 7.31 -13.58
C LYS A 30 -3.81 8.37 -12.63
N GLU A 31 -3.80 8.05 -11.33
CA GLU A 31 -3.30 8.98 -10.33
C GLU A 31 -1.87 9.38 -10.73
N THR A 32 -1.63 10.69 -10.75
CA THR A 32 -0.27 11.19 -10.91
C THR A 32 0.50 10.74 -9.68
N PRO A 33 1.66 10.07 -9.82
CA PRO A 33 2.42 9.62 -8.68
C PRO A 33 2.71 10.78 -7.72
N THR A 34 2.28 10.63 -6.48
CA THR A 34 2.60 11.52 -5.36
C THR A 34 3.65 10.87 -4.48
N ILE A 35 4.32 11.67 -3.64
CA ILE A 35 5.23 11.14 -2.61
C ILE A 35 4.49 10.15 -1.71
N GLU A 36 3.23 10.44 -1.36
CA GLU A 36 2.39 9.55 -0.56
C GLU A 36 2.22 8.18 -1.23
N SER A 37 1.74 8.17 -2.48
CA SER A 37 1.54 6.92 -3.24
C SER A 37 2.85 6.14 -3.45
N PHE A 38 3.99 6.85 -3.51
CA PHE A 38 5.30 6.23 -3.64
C PHE A 38 5.73 5.54 -2.35
N VAL A 39 5.52 6.19 -1.20
CA VAL A 39 5.80 5.65 0.13
C VAL A 39 4.88 4.47 0.43
N ASP A 40 3.59 4.59 0.09
CA ASP A 40 2.60 3.53 0.28
C ASP A 40 2.94 2.28 -0.55
N TYR A 41 3.30 2.46 -1.83
CA TYR A 41 3.78 1.37 -2.68
C TYR A 41 4.96 0.62 -2.04
N HIS A 42 5.98 1.33 -1.56
CA HIS A 42 7.12 0.68 -0.91
C HIS A 42 6.74 -0.03 0.38
N ASN A 43 5.87 0.57 1.19
CA ASN A 43 5.40 -0.04 2.42
C ASN A 43 4.64 -1.34 2.13
N GLU A 44 3.72 -1.34 1.17
CA GLU A 44 2.95 -2.52 0.77
C GLU A 44 3.85 -3.64 0.26
N GLU A 45 4.79 -3.33 -0.64
CA GLU A 45 5.72 -4.31 -1.21
C GLU A 45 6.66 -4.89 -0.15
N LEU A 46 7.21 -4.06 0.75
CA LEU A 46 8.04 -4.55 1.85
C LEU A 46 7.27 -5.53 2.76
N ASN A 47 5.99 -5.24 3.07
CA ASN A 47 5.15 -6.12 3.88
C ASN A 47 4.88 -7.49 3.22
N GLN A 48 5.12 -7.66 1.91
CA GLN A 48 4.98 -8.96 1.25
C GLN A 48 6.11 -9.94 1.59
N PHE A 49 7.31 -9.44 1.95
CA PHE A 49 8.49 -10.29 2.10
C PHE A 49 9.35 -10.02 3.34
N ILE A 50 9.08 -8.96 4.11
CA ILE A 50 9.69 -8.76 5.42
C ILE A 50 8.81 -9.41 6.47
N THR A 51 9.25 -10.57 6.95
CA THR A 51 8.64 -11.25 8.08
C THR A 51 9.07 -10.62 9.40
N SER A 52 8.26 -10.80 10.44
CA SER A 52 8.50 -10.21 11.77
C SER A 52 9.77 -10.72 12.45
N ASP A 53 10.26 -11.90 12.08
CA ASP A 53 11.53 -12.42 12.60
C ASP A 53 12.74 -11.83 11.86
N MET A 54 12.59 -11.51 10.57
CA MET A 54 13.63 -10.89 9.74
C MET A 54 13.84 -9.41 10.04
N GLY A 55 12.78 -8.69 10.40
CA GLY A 55 12.87 -7.26 10.66
C GLY A 55 11.55 -6.59 10.95
N SER A 56 11.57 -5.26 10.95
CA SER A 56 10.39 -4.42 11.09
C SER A 56 10.40 -3.27 10.09
N ILE A 57 9.19 -2.85 9.71
CA ILE A 57 8.95 -1.73 8.80
C ILE A 57 8.26 -0.65 9.61
N ALA A 58 8.75 0.57 9.51
CA ALA A 58 8.08 1.74 10.06
C ALA A 58 7.97 2.83 8.98
N ARG A 59 6.83 3.52 8.99
CA ARG A 59 6.59 4.68 8.15
C ARG A 59 6.73 5.94 8.99
N SER A 60 7.49 6.91 8.50
CA SER A 60 7.70 8.19 9.17
C SER A 60 7.72 9.31 8.14
N ASN A 61 6.70 10.18 8.15
CA ASN A 61 6.54 11.24 7.15
C ASN A 61 6.59 10.68 5.70
N ASN A 62 7.59 11.11 4.92
CA ASN A 62 7.85 10.69 3.55
C ASN A 62 8.94 9.62 3.44
N GLU A 63 9.21 8.90 4.53
CA GLU A 63 10.28 7.91 4.62
C GLU A 63 9.74 6.55 5.08
N ILE A 64 10.40 5.50 4.61
CA ILE A 64 10.26 4.15 5.14
C ILE A 64 11.57 3.78 5.84
N ILE A 65 11.43 3.29 7.07
CA ILE A 65 12.53 2.77 7.87
C ILE A 65 12.38 1.26 7.93
N LEU A 66 13.34 0.55 7.34
CA LEU A 66 13.48 -0.90 7.43
C LEU A 66 14.58 -1.23 8.44
N LEU A 67 14.22 -1.90 9.53
CA LEU A 67 15.16 -2.44 10.50
C LEU A 67 15.32 -3.94 10.28
N LEU A 68 16.51 -4.38 9.88
CA LEU A 68 16.83 -5.79 9.72
C LEU A 68 17.44 -6.34 11.02
N ASN A 69 17.01 -7.54 11.41
CA ASN A 69 17.52 -8.23 12.59
C ASN A 69 18.97 -8.70 12.33
N GLY A 70 19.91 -8.25 13.15
CA GLY A 70 21.33 -8.61 13.06
C GLY A 70 21.57 -10.12 13.15
N ASP A 71 20.91 -10.81 14.07
CA ASP A 71 21.10 -12.25 14.31
C ASP A 71 20.54 -13.13 13.17
N LYS A 72 19.57 -12.60 12.42
CA LYS A 72 19.08 -13.20 11.16
C LYS A 72 19.92 -12.80 9.94
N SER A 73 20.60 -11.67 10.04
CA SER A 73 21.45 -11.14 8.97
C SER A 73 22.83 -11.78 8.94
N PHE A 74 23.39 -12.03 10.12
CA PHE A 74 24.78 -12.45 10.30
C PHE A 74 24.88 -13.53 11.38
N ASP A 75 25.97 -14.29 11.35
CA ASP A 75 26.39 -15.06 12.52
C ASP A 75 27.14 -14.16 13.51
N SER A 76 27.15 -14.54 14.78
CA SER A 76 27.87 -13.79 15.81
C SER A 76 29.34 -13.60 15.44
N GLY A 77 29.84 -12.36 15.51
CA GLY A 77 31.21 -11.99 15.15
C GLY A 77 31.53 -12.10 13.65
N SER A 78 30.53 -12.33 12.79
CA SER A 78 30.71 -12.46 11.35
C SER A 78 30.13 -11.26 10.61
N ILE A 79 30.79 -10.89 9.51
CA ILE A 79 30.26 -9.94 8.51
C ILE A 79 29.66 -10.66 7.30
N THR A 80 29.63 -11.99 7.32
CA THR A 80 29.10 -12.79 6.21
C THR A 80 27.58 -12.83 6.31
N ILE A 81 26.91 -12.37 5.25
CA ILE A 81 25.44 -12.36 5.18
C ILE A 81 24.92 -13.79 5.05
N LYS A 82 23.94 -14.15 5.87
CA LYS A 82 23.23 -15.44 5.81
C LYS A 82 22.39 -15.56 4.55
N GLU A 83 22.17 -16.79 4.07
CA GLU A 83 21.37 -17.05 2.86
C GLU A 83 19.94 -16.51 2.95
N GLU A 84 19.28 -16.65 4.11
CA GLU A 84 17.95 -16.09 4.33
C GLU A 84 17.92 -14.57 4.10
N SER A 85 18.95 -13.87 4.56
CA SER A 85 19.09 -12.42 4.39
C SER A 85 19.48 -12.02 2.98
N LYS A 86 20.24 -12.84 2.25
CA LYS A 86 20.50 -12.60 0.81
C LYS A 86 19.21 -12.60 0.00
N ASN A 87 18.25 -13.46 0.34
CA ASN A 87 16.95 -13.47 -0.33
C ASN A 87 16.16 -12.18 -0.07
N VAL A 88 16.15 -11.71 1.18
CA VAL A 88 15.53 -10.41 1.54
C VAL A 88 16.20 -9.26 0.79
N LEU A 89 17.53 -9.19 0.79
CA LEU A 89 18.28 -8.15 0.08
C LEU A 89 18.06 -8.20 -1.44
N SER A 90 17.87 -9.39 -2.01
CA SER A 90 17.56 -9.55 -3.43
C SER A 90 16.17 -9.01 -3.78
N ASN A 91 15.18 -9.18 -2.90
CA ASN A 91 13.84 -8.62 -3.10
C ASN A 91 13.83 -7.11 -2.89
N LEU A 92 14.57 -6.60 -1.89
CA LEU A 92 14.77 -5.16 -1.71
C LEU A 92 15.42 -4.53 -2.95
N ALA A 93 16.44 -5.17 -3.53
CA ALA A 93 17.07 -4.70 -4.76
C ALA A 93 16.11 -4.68 -5.96
N LYS A 94 15.18 -5.62 -6.07
CA LYS A 94 14.14 -5.61 -7.10
C LYS A 94 13.15 -4.46 -6.89
N LEU A 95 12.70 -4.24 -5.66
CA LEU A 95 11.80 -3.15 -5.30
C LEU A 95 12.41 -1.78 -5.64
N LEU A 96 13.66 -1.55 -5.21
CA LEU A 96 14.39 -0.31 -5.51
C LEU A 96 14.66 -0.11 -7.01
N LYS A 97 14.77 -1.21 -7.77
CA LYS A 97 14.92 -1.14 -9.23
C LYS A 97 13.62 -0.80 -9.94
N ASP A 98 12.47 -1.22 -9.40
CA ASP A 98 11.15 -0.90 -9.96
C ASP A 98 10.84 0.60 -9.87
N LYS A 99 11.24 1.22 -8.75
CA LYS A 99 11.05 2.64 -8.45
C LYS A 99 12.39 3.30 -8.06
N PRO A 100 13.23 3.65 -9.05
CA PRO A 100 14.62 4.09 -8.83
C PRO A 100 14.74 5.50 -8.23
N GLU A 101 13.63 6.20 -8.02
CA GLU A 101 13.61 7.55 -7.43
C GLU A 101 13.91 7.56 -5.92
N SER A 102 13.98 6.39 -5.30
CA SER A 102 14.34 6.23 -3.88
C SER A 102 15.81 6.59 -3.61
N GLU A 103 16.04 7.52 -2.69
CA GLU A 103 17.36 7.67 -2.04
C GLU A 103 17.45 6.69 -0.86
N VAL A 104 18.53 5.92 -0.80
CA VAL A 104 18.70 4.85 0.18
C VAL A 104 19.89 5.16 1.09
N PHE A 105 19.62 5.26 2.39
CA PHE A 105 20.63 5.36 3.44
C PHE A 105 20.73 4.03 4.20
N ILE A 106 21.94 3.47 4.31
CA ILE A 106 22.20 2.20 4.99
C ILE A 106 23.13 2.46 6.17
N ALA A 107 22.68 2.09 7.37
CA ALA A 107 23.48 2.14 8.59
C ALA A 107 23.47 0.78 9.29
N GLY A 108 24.63 0.39 9.82
CA GLY A 108 24.79 -0.78 10.67
C GLY A 108 25.11 -0.37 12.11
N HIS A 109 24.63 -1.15 13.08
CA HIS A 109 24.97 -1.00 14.47
C HIS A 109 25.29 -2.37 15.06
N THR A 110 26.41 -2.48 15.77
CA THR A 110 26.70 -3.58 16.69
C THR A 110 26.59 -3.04 18.10
N ASP A 111 26.34 -3.90 19.08
CA ASP A 111 26.48 -3.47 20.46
C ASP A 111 27.88 -2.91 20.75
N SER A 112 27.95 -2.05 21.75
CA SER A 112 29.22 -1.58 22.30
C SER A 112 29.63 -2.59 23.37
N GLN A 113 30.59 -3.43 23.04
CA GLN A 113 31.34 -4.22 24.03
C GLN A 113 32.05 -3.29 25.02
#